data_AF-A0A1T4W1F5-F1
#
_entry.id   AF-A0A1T4W1F5-F1
#
_cell.length_a   1.000
_cell.length_b   1.000
_cell.length_c   1.000
_cell.angle_alpha   90.00
_cell.angle_beta   90.00
_cell.angle_gamma   90.00
#
_symmetry.space_group_name_H-M   'P 1'
#
loop_
_entity.id
_entity.type
_entity.pdbx_description
1 polymer ?
#
loop_
_entity_poly.entity_id
_entity_poly.type
_entity_poly.pdbx_seq_one_letter_code
_entity_poly.pdbx_strand_id
1 'polypeptide(L)'
;MRLKSINIFSDYLGDENKTKSCTKILRNDSDFLDYVFSVKTKYINNSYLRQLNICCSPFVKEICVRHCFTEGYPEIVIPFDYSKYSDMSEDERDKYWIDTIEKVFTYLGPRMNCQDDKLKEYISYLYESDIKIYKQTVNEAYKKWRSYERE
;
A
#
# COMPACT_ATOMS: atom_id res chain seq x y z
N MET A 1 15.19 -4.85 -11.28
CA MET A 1 14.53 -5.21 -10.01
C MET A 1 13.10 -5.67 -10.26
N ARG A 2 12.46 -6.30 -9.28
CA ARG A 2 11.06 -6.75 -9.37
C ARG A 2 10.31 -6.25 -8.15
N LEU A 3 9.34 -5.37 -8.34
CA LEU A 3 8.38 -4.97 -7.31
C LEU A 3 7.46 -6.14 -7.03
N LYS A 4 7.33 -6.53 -5.76
CA LYS A 4 6.55 -7.71 -5.35
C LYS A 4 5.53 -7.44 -4.26
N SER A 5 5.69 -6.36 -3.50
CA SER A 5 4.86 -6.09 -2.34
C SER A 5 4.68 -4.60 -2.08
N ILE A 6 3.61 -4.28 -1.36
CA ILE A 6 3.23 -2.95 -0.91
C ILE A 6 3.15 -3.00 0.62
N ASN A 7 3.78 -2.02 1.28
CA ASN A 7 3.75 -1.87 2.72
C ASN A 7 3.42 -0.43 3.06
N ILE A 8 2.35 -0.24 3.82
CA ILE A 8 1.89 1.06 4.31
C ILE A 8 2.07 1.12 5.81
N PHE A 9 2.54 2.25 6.34
CA PHE A 9 2.78 2.44 7.77
C PHE A 9 2.72 3.90 8.18
N SER A 10 2.57 4.13 9.48
CA SER A 10 2.58 5.46 10.07
C SER A 10 4.01 5.96 10.26
N ASP A 11 4.24 7.24 9.99
CA ASP A 11 5.39 7.96 10.53
C ASP A 11 5.35 7.99 12.07
N TYR A 12 6.48 8.30 12.70
CA TYR A 12 6.54 8.37 14.16
C TYR A 12 5.72 9.56 14.68
N LEU A 13 4.75 9.27 15.55
CA LEU A 13 3.77 10.26 16.05
C LEU A 13 4.17 10.87 17.41
N GLY A 14 5.43 10.71 17.83
CA GLY A 14 5.88 11.11 19.18
C GLY A 14 5.53 10.11 20.28
N ASP A 15 4.78 9.05 19.96
CA ASP A 15 4.36 7.99 20.87
C ASP A 15 4.40 6.64 20.16
N GLU A 16 5.11 5.66 20.73
CA GLU A 16 5.26 4.34 20.12
C GLU A 16 3.94 3.55 20.03
N ASN A 17 3.12 3.59 21.08
CA ASN A 17 1.87 2.83 21.13
C ASN A 17 0.86 3.39 20.14
N LYS A 18 0.80 4.72 20.03
CA LYS A 18 0.00 5.43 19.03
C LYS A 18 0.50 5.09 17.62
N THR A 19 1.81 5.16 17.38
CA THR A 19 2.40 4.83 16.07
C THR A 19 2.12 3.38 15.66
N LYS A 20 2.26 2.43 16.58
CA LYS A 20 1.96 1.00 16.36
C LYS A 20 0.48 0.79 16.05
N SER A 21 -0.40 1.43 16.82
CA SER A 21 -1.86 1.32 16.64
C SER A 21 -2.32 1.91 15.31
N CYS A 22 -1.84 3.11 14.96
CA CYS A 22 -2.12 3.73 13.67
C CYS A 22 -1.59 2.88 12.51
N THR A 23 -0.35 2.41 12.59
CA THR A 23 0.22 1.51 11.56
C THR A 23 -0.61 0.26 11.35
N LYS A 24 -1.12 -0.35 12.43
CA LYS A 24 -1.97 -1.53 12.35
C LYS A 24 -3.28 -1.24 11.61
N ILE A 25 -3.92 -0.12 11.90
CA ILE A 25 -5.15 0.31 11.21
C ILE A 25 -4.88 0.52 9.72
N LEU A 26 -3.85 1.32 9.40
CA LEU A 26 -3.50 1.60 8.00
C LEU A 26 -3.20 0.32 7.22
N ARG A 27 -2.44 -0.62 7.81
CA ARG A 27 -2.16 -1.91 7.18
C ARG A 27 -3.42 -2.73 6.95
N ASN A 28 -4.27 -2.86 7.96
CA ASN A 28 -5.52 -3.62 7.82
C ASN A 28 -6.42 -3.06 6.73
N ASP A 29 -6.58 -1.73 6.70
CA ASP A 29 -7.44 -1.06 5.71
C ASP A 29 -6.88 -1.16 4.29
N SER A 30 -5.55 -1.21 4.16
CA SER A 30 -4.84 -1.20 2.87
C SER A 30 -4.38 -2.58 2.38
N ASP A 31 -4.57 -3.65 3.16
CA ASP A 31 -4.06 -4.99 2.89
C ASP A 31 -4.54 -5.56 1.54
N PHE A 32 -5.74 -5.19 1.12
CA PHE A 32 -6.29 -5.59 -0.18
C PHE A 32 -5.41 -5.15 -1.36
N LEU A 33 -4.67 -4.03 -1.22
CA LEU A 33 -3.77 -3.54 -2.26
C LEU A 33 -2.66 -4.56 -2.54
N ASP A 34 -2.02 -5.07 -1.49
CA ASP A 34 -0.95 -6.05 -1.59
C ASP A 34 -1.48 -7.42 -2.04
N TYR A 35 -2.66 -7.81 -1.54
CA TYR A 35 -3.31 -9.04 -1.99
C TYR A 35 -3.64 -9.01 -3.49
N VAL A 36 -4.33 -7.97 -3.97
CA VAL A 36 -4.66 -7.83 -5.40
C VAL A 36 -3.38 -7.78 -6.23
N PHE A 37 -2.36 -7.07 -5.75
CA PHE A 37 -1.06 -7.00 -6.42
C PHE A 37 -0.44 -8.39 -6.57
N SER A 38 -0.34 -9.16 -5.47
CA SER A 38 0.28 -10.49 -5.47
C SER A 38 -0.49 -11.51 -6.31
N VAL A 39 -1.82 -11.46 -6.31
CA VAL A 39 -2.67 -12.42 -7.05
C VAL A 39 -2.77 -12.10 -8.53
N LYS A 40 -3.02 -10.84 -8.89
CA LYS A 40 -3.29 -10.43 -10.27
C LYS A 40 -2.03 -10.04 -11.04
N THR A 41 -1.12 -9.34 -10.37
CA THR A 41 0.07 -8.78 -11.02
C THR A 41 1.30 -9.67 -10.78
N LYS A 42 1.40 -10.27 -9.58
CA LYS A 42 2.55 -11.03 -9.05
C LYS A 42 3.82 -10.20 -8.88
N TYR A 43 4.29 -9.54 -9.94
CA TYR A 43 5.42 -8.64 -9.88
C TYR A 43 5.46 -7.66 -11.06
N ILE A 44 6.13 -6.52 -10.86
CA ILE A 44 6.44 -5.55 -11.92
C ILE A 44 7.96 -5.41 -12.07
N ASN A 45 8.47 -5.67 -13.28
CA ASN A 45 9.88 -5.41 -13.60
C ASN A 45 10.11 -3.89 -13.64
N ASN A 46 11.09 -3.42 -12.87
CA ASN A 46 11.44 -2.01 -12.79
C ASN A 46 12.91 -1.85 -12.35
N SER A 47 13.50 -0.67 -12.50
CA SER A 47 14.90 -0.41 -12.13
C SER A 47 15.09 0.21 -10.75
N TYR A 48 14.03 0.44 -9.97
CA TYR A 48 14.08 1.33 -8.79
C TYR A 48 13.72 0.65 -7.46
N LEU A 49 12.65 -0.15 -7.38
CA LEU A 49 12.19 -0.75 -6.13
C LEU A 49 11.79 -2.22 -6.21
N ARG A 50 11.96 -2.92 -5.09
CA ARG A 50 11.51 -4.30 -4.81
C ARG A 50 10.24 -4.34 -3.99
N GLN A 51 10.06 -3.36 -3.10
CA GLN A 51 8.88 -3.21 -2.25
C GLN A 51 8.51 -1.73 -2.19
N LEU A 52 7.23 -1.43 -2.30
CA LEU A 52 6.70 -0.09 -2.19
C LEU A 52 6.43 0.20 -0.71
N ASN A 53 7.30 0.98 -0.07
CA ASN A 53 7.15 1.41 1.33
C ASN A 53 6.53 2.81 1.36
N ILE A 54 5.28 2.90 1.80
CA ILE A 54 4.55 4.17 1.95
C ILE A 54 4.48 4.53 3.43
N CYS A 55 5.13 5.62 3.80
CA CYS A 55 5.07 6.24 5.11
C CYS A 55 4.03 7.36 5.11
N CYS A 56 2.98 7.21 5.90
CA CYS A 56 1.96 8.23 6.11
C CYS A 56 2.48 9.25 7.13
N SER A 57 2.67 10.51 6.74
CA SER A 57 3.23 11.54 7.63
C SER A 57 2.35 12.78 7.68
N PRO A 58 2.03 13.30 8.89
CA PRO A 58 1.32 14.55 9.03
C PRO A 58 2.24 15.78 8.84
N PHE A 59 3.55 15.55 8.72
CA PHE A 59 4.57 16.60 8.70
C PHE A 59 5.00 17.02 7.29
N VAL A 60 4.61 16.26 6.26
CA VAL A 60 4.94 16.56 4.86
C VAL A 60 3.73 17.13 4.12
N LYS A 61 3.98 18.00 3.14
CA LYS A 61 2.93 18.65 2.33
C LYS A 61 2.76 18.01 0.94
N GLU A 62 3.76 17.27 0.49
CA GLU A 62 3.78 16.61 -0.81
C GLU A 62 4.43 15.23 -0.72
N ILE A 63 4.21 14.41 -1.74
CA ILE A 63 4.83 13.08 -1.85
C ILE A 63 6.33 13.27 -2.06
N CYS A 64 7.15 12.64 -1.24
CA CYS A 64 8.60 12.69 -1.36
C CYS A 64 9.26 11.35 -1.06
N VAL A 65 10.55 11.24 -1.40
CA VAL A 65 11.38 10.09 -1.01
C VAL A 65 12.24 10.52 0.16
N ARG A 66 11.98 9.99 1.37
CA ARG A 66 12.76 10.37 2.57
C ARG A 66 14.06 9.59 2.66
N HIS A 67 14.01 8.29 2.37
CA HIS A 67 15.17 7.43 2.39
C HIS A 67 15.21 6.55 1.15
N CYS A 68 16.31 6.61 0.40
CA CYS A 68 16.67 5.58 -0.55
C CYS A 68 17.56 4.56 0.16
N PHE A 69 16.95 3.59 0.83
CA PHE A 69 17.72 2.45 1.34
C PHE A 69 18.40 1.74 0.16
N THR A 70 19.64 1.31 0.37
CA THR A 70 20.35 0.44 -0.57
C THR A 70 19.50 -0.79 -0.88
N GLU A 71 19.51 -1.25 -2.13
CA GLU A 71 18.82 -2.46 -2.64
C GLU A 71 17.34 -2.36 -3.05
N GLY A 72 16.79 -1.15 -3.19
CA GLY A 72 15.47 -0.95 -3.80
C GLY A 72 14.30 -1.00 -2.80
N TYR A 73 14.51 -0.45 -1.61
CA TYR A 73 13.47 -0.30 -0.59
C TYR A 73 13.19 1.17 -0.25
N PRO A 74 12.97 2.06 -1.24
CA PRO A 74 12.79 3.48 -0.96
C PRO A 74 11.58 3.71 -0.04
N GLU A 75 11.74 4.58 0.94
CA GLU A 75 10.64 5.09 1.76
C GLU A 75 9.99 6.29 1.07
N ILE A 76 8.77 6.08 0.60
CA ILE A 76 7.93 7.09 -0.02
C ILE A 76 7.05 7.68 1.07
N VAL A 77 7.24 8.95 1.39
CA VAL A 77 6.43 9.63 2.39
C VAL A 77 5.30 10.36 1.69
N ILE A 78 4.08 10.19 2.19
CA ILE A 78 2.89 10.88 1.71
C ILE A 78 2.33 11.79 2.80
N PRO A 79 1.72 12.93 2.44
CA PRO A 79 0.92 13.73 3.35
C PRO A 79 -0.24 12.91 3.88
N PHE A 80 -0.46 12.93 5.19
CA PHE A 80 -1.53 12.14 5.81
C PHE A 80 -2.17 12.85 6.99
N ASP A 81 -3.49 13.00 6.94
CA ASP A 81 -4.30 13.54 8.04
C ASP A 81 -5.03 12.38 8.73
N TYR A 82 -4.50 11.98 9.89
CA TYR A 82 -5.06 10.87 10.67
C TYR A 82 -6.46 11.16 11.20
N SER A 83 -6.74 12.41 11.55
CA SER A 83 -8.05 12.79 12.07
C SER A 83 -9.09 12.64 10.97
N LYS A 84 -8.82 13.24 9.82
CA LYS A 84 -9.71 13.13 8.66
C LYS A 84 -9.87 11.68 8.20
N TYR A 85 -8.81 10.90 8.19
CA TYR A 85 -8.87 9.49 7.78
C TYR A 85 -9.69 8.63 8.76
N SER A 86 -9.62 8.92 10.06
CA SER A 86 -10.38 8.17 11.07
C SER A 86 -11.89 8.41 10.96
N ASP A 87 -12.30 9.57 10.46
CA ASP A 87 -13.70 9.92 10.24
C ASP A 87 -14.29 9.33 8.95
N MET A 88 -13.46 8.72 8.08
CA MET A 88 -13.91 8.13 6.83
C MET A 88 -14.59 6.77 7.05
N SER A 89 -15.68 6.55 6.31
CA SER A 89 -16.26 5.23 6.13
C SER A 89 -15.28 4.25 5.48
N GLU A 90 -15.56 2.95 5.57
CA GLU A 90 -14.71 1.94 4.95
C GLU A 90 -14.60 2.11 3.43
N ASP A 91 -15.72 2.38 2.75
CA ASP A 91 -15.75 2.61 1.30
C ASP A 91 -14.94 3.86 0.88
N GLU A 92 -14.94 4.91 1.72
CA GLU A 92 -14.11 6.10 1.50
C GLU A 92 -12.62 5.81 1.68
N ARG A 93 -12.25 4.99 2.67
CA ARG A 93 -10.86 4.58 2.91
C ARG A 93 -10.33 3.70 1.78
N ASP A 94 -11.15 2.82 1.24
CA ASP A 94 -10.79 1.99 0.08
C ASP A 94 -10.47 2.85 -1.13
N LYS A 95 -11.37 3.77 -1.46
CA LYS A 95 -11.16 4.72 -2.55
C LYS A 95 -9.92 5.57 -2.31
N TYR A 96 -9.73 6.06 -1.09
CA TYR A 96 -8.55 6.83 -0.71
C TYR A 96 -7.26 6.05 -1.00
N TRP A 97 -7.20 4.76 -0.66
CA TRP A 97 -6.01 3.94 -0.88
C TRP A 97 -5.72 3.66 -2.35
N ILE A 98 -6.76 3.42 -3.16
CA ILE A 98 -6.59 3.25 -4.61
C ILE A 98 -6.03 4.54 -5.23
N ASP A 99 -6.66 5.67 -4.95
CA ASP A 99 -6.22 6.98 -5.45
C ASP A 99 -4.79 7.31 -4.96
N THR A 100 -4.45 6.92 -3.73
CA THR A 100 -3.11 7.11 -3.16
C THR A 100 -2.07 6.28 -3.90
N ILE A 101 -2.35 5.01 -4.16
CA ILE A 101 -1.44 4.11 -4.86
C ILE A 101 -1.22 4.56 -6.31
N GLU A 102 -2.26 4.98 -7.01
CA GLU A 102 -2.14 5.54 -8.36
C GLU A 102 -1.24 6.79 -8.36
N LYS A 103 -1.46 7.72 -7.42
CA LYS A 103 -0.63 8.94 -7.28
C LYS A 103 0.83 8.60 -6.99
N VAL A 104 1.07 7.66 -6.07
CA VAL A 104 2.43 7.23 -5.71
C VAL A 104 3.13 6.59 -6.91
N PHE A 105 2.46 5.74 -7.68
CA PHE A 105 3.06 5.17 -8.87
C PHE A 105 3.28 6.19 -9.98
N THR A 106 2.38 7.15 -10.16
CA THR A 106 2.58 8.28 -11.08
C THR A 106 3.83 9.08 -10.70
N TYR A 107 3.99 9.40 -9.42
CA TYR A 107 5.18 10.07 -8.88
C TYR A 107 6.47 9.26 -9.09
N LEU A 108 6.39 7.93 -8.98
CA LEU A 108 7.53 7.04 -9.15
C LEU A 108 7.83 6.66 -10.59
N GLY A 109 6.89 6.85 -11.52
CA GLY A 109 6.98 6.43 -12.92
C GLY A 109 8.32 6.75 -13.59
N PRO A 110 8.79 8.01 -13.54
CA PRO A 110 10.08 8.40 -14.13
C PRO A 110 11.28 7.66 -13.53
N ARG A 111 11.22 7.24 -12.26
CA ARG A 111 12.31 6.52 -11.57
C ARG A 111 12.25 5.03 -11.82
N MET A 112 11.04 4.46 -11.86
CA MET A 112 10.83 3.03 -12.01
C MET A 112 11.28 2.51 -13.37
N ASN A 113 11.21 3.34 -14.42
CA ASN A 113 11.53 2.94 -15.80
C ASN A 113 10.88 1.59 -16.15
N CYS A 114 9.59 1.46 -15.86
CA CYS A 114 8.82 0.25 -16.12
C CYS A 114 8.71 0.04 -17.63
N GLN A 115 9.09 -1.14 -18.10
CA GLN A 115 8.89 -1.55 -19.50
C GLN A 115 7.56 -2.30 -19.73
N ASP A 116 6.65 -2.32 -18.74
CA ASP A 116 5.54 -3.27 -18.67
C ASP A 116 4.22 -2.54 -18.33
N ASP A 117 3.14 -2.82 -19.08
CA ASP A 117 1.80 -2.25 -18.90
C ASP A 117 1.07 -2.75 -17.63
N LYS A 118 1.65 -3.75 -16.93
CA LYS A 118 1.12 -4.31 -15.68
C LYS A 118 0.77 -3.31 -14.59
N LEU A 119 1.47 -2.18 -14.52
CA LEU A 119 1.16 -1.16 -13.53
C LEU A 119 -0.21 -0.53 -13.81
N LYS A 120 -0.51 -0.26 -15.08
CA LYS A 120 -1.83 0.24 -15.50
C LYS A 120 -2.89 -0.82 -15.27
N GLU A 121 -2.62 -2.08 -15.65
CA GLU A 121 -3.53 -3.19 -15.40
C GLU A 121 -3.86 -3.35 -13.91
N TYR A 122 -2.85 -3.25 -13.03
CA TYR A 122 -3.06 -3.30 -11.58
C TYR A 122 -3.99 -2.19 -11.11
N ILE A 123 -3.76 -0.94 -11.53
CA ILE A 123 -4.63 0.19 -11.18
C ILE A 123 -6.05 0.00 -11.75
N SER A 124 -6.18 -0.43 -13.00
CA SER A 124 -7.48 -0.76 -13.60
C SER A 124 -8.21 -1.83 -12.80
N TYR A 125 -7.52 -2.89 -12.38
CA TYR A 125 -8.12 -3.93 -11.54
C TYR A 125 -8.62 -3.36 -10.22
N LEU A 126 -7.92 -2.43 -9.57
CA LEU A 126 -8.39 -1.82 -8.33
C LEU A 126 -9.68 -1.03 -8.53
N TYR A 127 -9.84 -0.32 -9.66
CA TYR A 127 -11.04 0.46 -9.97
C TYR A 127 -12.22 -0.37 -10.48
N GLU A 128 -11.96 -1.42 -11.25
CA GLU A 128 -13.01 -2.31 -11.80
C GLU A 128 -13.53 -3.33 -10.78
N SER A 129 -12.77 -3.59 -9.73
CA SER A 129 -13.10 -4.61 -8.74
C SER A 129 -14.14 -4.13 -7.74
N ASP A 130 -15.09 -5.02 -7.42
CA ASP A 130 -15.86 -4.89 -6.18
C ASP A 130 -14.93 -5.27 -5.01
N ILE A 131 -14.21 -4.28 -4.48
CA ILE A 131 -13.20 -4.41 -3.43
C ILE A 131 -13.73 -5.22 -2.24
N LYS A 132 -15.03 -5.15 -1.98
CA LYS A 132 -15.74 -5.93 -0.94
C LYS A 132 -15.54 -7.44 -1.12
N ILE A 133 -15.59 -7.95 -2.35
CA ILE A 133 -15.35 -9.37 -2.66
C ILE A 133 -13.90 -9.76 -2.34
N TYR A 134 -12.94 -8.87 -2.65
CA TYR A 134 -11.53 -9.13 -2.36
C TYR A 134 -11.25 -9.12 -0.87
N LYS A 135 -11.77 -8.14 -0.13
CA LYS A 135 -11.66 -8.12 1.34
C LYS A 135 -12.27 -9.35 1.97
N GLN A 136 -13.41 -9.83 1.46
CA GLN A 136 -13.99 -11.09 1.91
C GLN A 136 -13.07 -12.28 1.62
N THR A 137 -12.52 -12.37 0.40
CA THR A 137 -11.58 -13.43 0.00
C THR A 137 -10.30 -13.41 0.83
N VAL A 138 -9.74 -12.22 1.09
CA VAL A 138 -8.58 -12.00 1.97
C VAL A 138 -8.89 -12.48 3.38
N ASN A 139 -10.02 -12.06 3.94
CA ASN A 139 -10.46 -12.49 5.26
C ASN A 139 -10.64 -14.02 5.36
N GLU A 140 -11.19 -14.65 4.32
CA GLU A 140 -11.33 -16.11 4.24
C GLU A 140 -9.97 -16.81 4.12
N ALA A 141 -9.06 -16.29 3.29
CA ALA A 141 -7.70 -16.80 3.15
C ALA A 141 -6.91 -16.70 4.47
N TYR A 142 -7.01 -15.58 5.19
CA TYR A 142 -6.40 -15.42 6.52
C TYR A 142 -6.98 -16.37 7.55
N LYS A 143 -8.31 -16.54 7.59
CA LYS A 143 -8.96 -17.51 8.48
C LYS A 143 -8.44 -18.92 8.23
N LYS A 144 -8.33 -19.30 6.96
CA LYS A 144 -7.83 -20.62 6.54
C LYS A 144 -6.35 -20.81 6.85
N TRP A 145 -5.52 -19.78 6.68
CA TRP A 145 -4.11 -19.84 7.06
C TRP A 145 -3.92 -20.02 8.58
N ARG A 146 -4.65 -19.25 9.40
CA ARG A 146 -4.61 -19.38 10.87
C ARG A 146 -5.22 -20.66 11.43
N SER A 147 -5.98 -21.42 10.65
CA SER A 147 -6.41 -22.77 11.07
C SER A 147 -5.30 -23.78 10.89
N TYR A 148 -4.43 -23.62 9.89
CA TYR A 148 -3.29 -24.52 9.67
C TYR A 148 -2.13 -24.30 10.64
N GLU A 149 -1.96 -23.10 11.22
CA GLU A 149 -0.94 -22.84 12.24
C GLU A 149 -1.30 -23.39 13.64
N ARG A 150 -2.52 -23.90 13.82
CA ARG A 150 -3.04 -24.43 15.09
C ARG A 150 -3.16 -25.96 15.13
N GLU A 151 -2.75 -26.64 14.07
CA GLU A 151 -2.59 -28.10 13.96
C GLU A 151 -1.11 -28.46 14.02
#